data_AF-A0A7S4KNX5-F1
#
_entry.id   AF-A0A7S4KNX5-F1
#
_cell.length_a   1.000
_cell.length_b   1.000
_cell.length_c   1.000
_cell.angle_alpha   90.00
_cell.angle_beta   90.00
_cell.angle_gamma   90.00
#
_symmetry.space_group_name_H-M   'P 1'
#
loop_
_entity.id
_entity.type
_entity.pdbx_description
1 polymer ?
#
loop_
_entity_poly.entity_id
_entity_poly.type
_entity_poly.pdbx_seq_one_letter_code
_entity_poly.pdbx_strand_id
1 'polypeptide(L)'
;FSFSFSFSFSFFLYSLCLSTSFSSMADSFPPPLPDISGIVANEFPCCTASFKELHGPTGCCSWIVPGRILGGKYPYGDEIRALAHSGVNVFVSLVGEEEGGHYRQELSRFLEDFEMKHFGIKDYHPPADLQSFSLFLDELIALSQNGKIIYIHCV
;
A
#
# COMPACT_ATOMS: atom_id res chain seq x y z
N PHE A 1 1.92 -5.49 -18.90
CA PHE A 1 2.69 -4.82 -17.84
C PHE A 1 2.84 -5.79 -16.68
N SER A 2 4.05 -6.28 -16.44
CA SER A 2 4.34 -7.19 -15.32
C SER A 2 4.81 -6.34 -14.15
N PHE A 3 4.02 -6.28 -13.08
CA PHE A 3 4.42 -5.65 -11.82
C PHE A 3 5.24 -6.66 -11.04
N SER A 4 6.53 -6.36 -10.84
CA SER A 4 7.33 -7.08 -9.85
C SER A 4 7.21 -6.29 -8.55
N PHE A 5 6.45 -6.82 -7.59
CA PHE A 5 6.46 -6.31 -6.23
C PHE A 5 7.76 -6.74 -5.55
N SER A 6 8.40 -5.82 -4.84
CA SER A 6 9.55 -6.18 -4.00
C SER A 6 9.11 -7.19 -2.95
N PHE A 7 10.04 -8.03 -2.49
CA PHE A 7 9.77 -9.01 -1.44
C PHE A 7 9.15 -8.35 -0.19
N SER A 8 9.61 -7.15 0.15
CA SER A 8 9.10 -6.35 1.27
C SER A 8 7.64 -5.97 1.10
N PHE A 9 7.22 -5.62 -0.13
CA PHE A 9 5.82 -5.30 -0.42
C PHE A 9 4.92 -6.55 -0.44
N SER A 10 5.40 -7.67 -0.98
CA SER A 10 4.67 -8.94 -0.91
C SER A 10 4.48 -9.43 0.52
N PHE A 11 5.52 -9.32 1.37
CA PHE A 11 5.42 -9.61 2.79
C PHE A 11 4.42 -8.69 3.48
N PHE A 12 4.44 -7.39 3.17
CA PHE A 12 3.47 -6.43 3.69
C PHE A 12 2.04 -6.82 3.35
N LEU A 13 1.75 -7.10 2.07
CA LEU A 13 0.43 -7.55 1.64
C LEU A 13 0.00 -8.83 2.36
N TYR A 14 0.92 -9.78 2.51
CA TYR A 14 0.65 -11.02 3.21
C TYR A 14 0.28 -10.79 4.68
N SER A 15 1.07 -9.98 5.40
CA SER A 15 0.80 -9.64 6.78
C SER A 15 -0.50 -8.85 6.95
N LEU A 16 -0.80 -7.94 6.02
CA LEU A 16 -2.07 -7.20 5.99
C LEU A 16 -3.25 -8.17 5.83
N CYS A 17 -3.18 -9.09 4.87
CA CYS A 17 -4.21 -10.10 4.61
C CYS A 17 -4.41 -11.08 5.77
N LEU A 18 -3.37 -11.39 6.54
CA LEU A 18 -3.45 -12.27 7.70
C LEU A 18 -4.04 -11.58 8.95
N SER A 19 -4.10 -10.26 8.97
CA SER A 19 -4.72 -9.54 10.08
C SER A 19 -6.22 -9.85 10.12
N THR A 20 -6.71 -10.34 11.26
CA THR A 20 -8.14 -10.62 11.47
C THR A 20 -9.02 -9.39 11.23
N SER A 21 -8.48 -8.20 11.49
CA SER A 21 -9.13 -6.92 11.22
C SER A 21 -9.28 -6.62 9.72
N PHE A 22 -8.36 -7.12 8.89
CA PHE A 22 -8.45 -6.97 7.43
C PHE A 22 -9.55 -7.85 6.84
N SER A 23 -9.70 -9.09 7.29
CA SER A 23 -10.81 -9.96 6.87
C SER A 23 -12.16 -9.34 7.20
N SER A 24 -12.32 -8.77 8.40
CA SER A 24 -13.55 -8.06 8.77
C SER A 24 -13.80 -6.80 7.94
N MET A 25 -12.74 -6.09 7.50
CA MET A 25 -12.88 -5.00 6.54
C MET A 25 -13.34 -5.54 5.19
N ALA A 26 -12.71 -6.60 4.69
CA ALA A 26 -13.00 -7.24 3.41
C ALA A 26 -14.48 -7.66 3.29
N ASP A 27 -15.08 -8.15 4.38
CA ASP A 27 -16.48 -8.58 4.45
C ASP A 27 -17.49 -7.42 4.32
N SER A 28 -17.07 -6.17 4.54
CA SER A 28 -17.94 -4.99 4.43
C SER A 28 -18.03 -4.40 3.01
N PHE A 29 -17.30 -4.97 2.05
CA PHE A 29 -17.26 -4.48 0.67
C PHE A 29 -18.30 -5.17 -0.22
N PRO A 30 -18.85 -4.47 -1.23
CA PRO A 30 -19.68 -5.12 -2.24
C PRO A 30 -18.84 -6.20 -2.94
N PRO A 31 -19.29 -7.47 -2.93
CA PRO A 31 -18.53 -8.56 -3.52
C PRO A 31 -18.44 -8.45 -5.05
N PRO A 32 -17.42 -9.08 -5.67
CA PRO A 32 -16.37 -9.85 -5.01
C PRO A 32 -15.06 -9.05 -4.91
N LEU A 33 -14.47 -9.02 -3.71
CA LEU A 33 -13.03 -8.84 -3.64
C LEU A 33 -12.38 -10.05 -4.35
N PRO A 34 -11.30 -9.84 -5.12
CA PRO A 34 -10.60 -10.96 -5.74
C PRO A 34 -10.12 -11.94 -4.66
N ASP A 35 -10.15 -13.22 -4.99
CA ASP A 35 -9.63 -14.27 -4.11
C ASP A 35 -8.13 -14.03 -3.84
N ILE A 36 -7.85 -13.55 -2.64
CA ILE A 36 -6.51 -13.22 -2.17
C ILE A 36 -5.71 -14.48 -1.75
N SER A 37 -6.33 -15.65 -1.66
CA SER A 37 -5.64 -16.89 -1.27
C SER A 37 -4.56 -17.30 -2.29
N GLY A 38 -4.75 -16.96 -3.57
CA GLY A 38 -3.74 -17.12 -4.62
C GLY A 38 -2.52 -16.19 -4.47
N ILE A 39 -2.66 -15.06 -3.77
CA ILE A 39 -1.58 -14.08 -3.54
C ILE A 39 -0.55 -14.62 -2.55
N VAL A 40 -1.01 -15.43 -1.60
CA VAL A 40 -0.22 -16.01 -0.51
C VAL A 40 0.58 -17.23 -0.96
N ALA A 41 0.06 -17.99 -1.92
CA ALA A 41 0.57 -19.29 -2.29
C ALA A 41 1.70 -19.21 -3.34
N ASN A 42 2.84 -18.61 -3.00
CA ASN A 42 4.20 -18.76 -3.58
C ASN A 42 4.43 -18.98 -5.10
N GLU A 43 3.42 -18.85 -5.96
CA GLU A 43 3.52 -18.96 -7.41
C GLU A 43 2.80 -17.77 -8.05
N PHE A 44 3.64 -16.90 -8.62
CA PHE A 44 3.31 -15.61 -9.24
C PHE A 44 2.56 -15.61 -10.60
N PRO A 45 1.85 -16.65 -11.09
CA PRO A 45 0.95 -16.48 -12.23
C PRO A 45 -0.43 -15.90 -11.87
N CYS A 46 -1.06 -16.34 -10.77
CA CYS A 46 -2.46 -16.00 -10.48
C CYS A 46 -2.65 -14.56 -9.95
N CYS A 47 -1.63 -13.97 -9.32
CA CYS A 47 -1.60 -12.56 -8.92
C CYS A 47 -1.78 -11.59 -10.09
N THR A 48 -1.50 -11.97 -11.33
CA THR A 48 -1.62 -11.04 -12.45
C THR A 48 -3.05 -10.92 -12.99
N ALA A 49 -3.91 -11.91 -12.78
CA ALA A 49 -5.28 -11.91 -13.30
C ALA A 49 -6.24 -11.16 -12.38
N SER A 50 -6.18 -11.43 -11.07
CA SER A 50 -7.06 -10.82 -10.07
C SER A 50 -6.85 -9.32 -9.88
N PHE A 51 -5.64 -8.81 -10.12
CA PHE A 51 -5.32 -7.38 -10.01
C PHE A 51 -5.58 -6.58 -11.30
N LYS A 52 -5.92 -7.23 -12.43
CA LYS A 52 -6.27 -6.50 -13.67
C LYS A 52 -7.49 -5.60 -13.51
N GLU A 53 -8.38 -5.92 -12.59
CA GLU A 53 -9.58 -5.10 -12.36
C GLU A 53 -9.37 -4.02 -11.28
N LEU A 54 -8.26 -4.11 -10.54
CA LEU A 54 -7.91 -3.21 -9.44
C LEU A 54 -6.92 -2.13 -9.86
N HIS A 55 -7.11 -1.55 -11.05
CA HIS A 55 -6.28 -0.45 -11.52
C HIS A 55 -6.36 0.75 -10.58
N GLY A 56 -5.21 1.21 -10.13
CA GLY A 56 -5.10 2.46 -9.40
C GLY A 56 -5.25 3.69 -10.31
N PRO A 57 -5.27 4.90 -9.72
CA PRO A 57 -5.34 6.15 -10.48
C PRO A 57 -4.09 6.43 -11.34
N THR A 58 -3.01 5.65 -11.18
CA THR A 58 -1.77 5.79 -11.93
C THR A 58 -1.34 4.46 -12.52
N GLY A 59 -0.47 4.50 -13.53
CA GLY A 59 0.11 3.30 -14.13
C GLY A 59 1.10 2.55 -13.23
N CYS A 60 1.40 3.09 -12.04
CA CYS A 60 2.38 2.52 -11.10
C CYS A 60 1.75 2.01 -9.79
N CYS A 61 0.42 2.00 -9.67
CA CYS A 61 -0.27 1.51 -8.49
C CYS A 61 -1.55 0.71 -8.79
N SER A 62 -1.94 -0.08 -7.80
CA SER A 62 -3.18 -0.87 -7.81
C SER A 62 -3.89 -0.75 -6.47
N TRP A 63 -5.21 -0.89 -6.48
CA TRP A 63 -5.97 -1.03 -5.25
C TRP A 63 -5.64 -2.38 -4.61
N ILE A 64 -5.30 -2.35 -3.33
CA ILE A 64 -5.27 -3.52 -2.45
C ILE A 64 -6.66 -3.70 -1.84
N VAL A 65 -7.24 -2.59 -1.39
CA VAL A 65 -8.62 -2.50 -0.91
C VAL A 65 -9.30 -1.38 -1.68
N PRO A 66 -10.29 -1.67 -2.56
CA PRO A 66 -10.96 -0.67 -3.37
C PRO A 66 -11.44 0.53 -2.56
N GLY A 67 -11.02 1.74 -2.97
CA GLY A 67 -11.41 2.99 -2.33
C GLY A 67 -10.81 3.24 -0.93
N ARG A 68 -9.88 2.39 -0.45
CA ARG A 68 -9.25 2.53 0.86
C ARG A 68 -7.73 2.46 0.84
N ILE A 69 -7.17 1.43 0.23
CA ILE A 69 -5.72 1.18 0.29
C ILE A 69 -5.19 0.92 -1.11
N LEU A 70 -4.27 1.77 -1.55
CA LEU A 70 -3.48 1.64 -2.77
C LEU A 70 -2.07 1.18 -2.41
N GLY A 71 -1.49 0.42 -3.33
CA GLY A 71 -0.11 -0.03 -3.23
C GLY A 71 0.61 0.13 -4.57
N GLY A 72 1.86 0.56 -4.55
CA GLY A 72 2.61 0.80 -5.78
C GLY A 72 4.08 1.11 -5.58
N LYS A 73 4.70 1.59 -6.67
CA LYS A 73 6.09 2.07 -6.69
C LYS A 73 6.18 3.49 -6.14
N TYR A 74 7.39 3.97 -5.86
CA TYR A 74 7.61 5.38 -5.52
C TYR A 74 6.97 6.32 -6.56
N PRO A 75 5.99 7.18 -6.18
CA PRO A 75 5.33 8.07 -7.12
C PRO A 75 6.15 9.37 -7.31
N TYR A 76 6.12 9.95 -8.51
CA TYR A 76 6.81 11.20 -8.80
C TYR A 76 5.96 12.18 -9.60
N GLY A 77 6.16 13.48 -9.38
CA GLY A 77 5.53 14.53 -10.18
C GLY A 77 4.00 14.44 -10.22
N ASP A 78 3.44 14.36 -11.43
CA ASP A 78 1.99 14.34 -11.64
C ASP A 78 1.30 13.08 -11.09
N GLU A 79 2.04 12.00 -10.82
CA GLU A 79 1.49 10.82 -10.16
C GLU A 79 1.03 11.13 -8.73
N ILE A 80 1.75 12.01 -8.02
CA ILE A 80 1.38 12.45 -6.66
C ILE A 80 0.05 13.22 -6.71
N ARG A 81 -0.14 14.08 -7.71
CA ARG A 81 -1.41 14.79 -7.90
C ARG A 81 -2.55 13.84 -8.25
N ALA A 82 -2.30 12.86 -9.13
CA ALA A 82 -3.29 11.86 -9.50
C ALA A 82 -3.75 11.02 -8.30
N LEU A 83 -2.83 10.63 -7.42
CA LEU A 83 -3.13 9.96 -6.16
C LEU A 83 -3.99 10.85 -5.24
N ALA A 84 -3.61 12.12 -5.06
CA ALA A 84 -4.40 13.04 -4.24
C ALA A 84 -5.80 13.31 -4.82
N HIS A 85 -5.93 13.47 -6.13
CA HIS A 85 -7.22 13.63 -6.81
C HIS A 85 -8.12 12.39 -6.69
N SER A 86 -7.55 11.20 -6.48
CA SER A 86 -8.34 10.00 -6.16
C SER A 86 -8.74 9.90 -4.69
N GLY A 87 -8.46 10.95 -3.90
CA GLY A 87 -8.83 11.04 -2.48
C GLY A 87 -7.76 10.52 -1.52
N VAL A 88 -6.58 10.10 -1.99
CA VAL A 88 -5.47 9.70 -1.11
C VAL A 88 -5.09 10.87 -0.21
N ASN A 89 -5.10 10.63 1.10
CA ASN A 89 -4.75 11.64 2.11
C ASN A 89 -3.74 11.15 3.13
N VAL A 90 -3.37 9.86 3.11
CA VAL A 90 -2.29 9.28 3.90
C VAL A 90 -1.29 8.64 2.95
N PHE A 91 -0.04 9.11 2.97
CA PHE A 91 1.07 8.56 2.20
C PHE A 91 2.00 7.78 3.11
N VAL A 92 2.27 6.53 2.75
CA VAL A 92 3.08 5.60 3.54
C VAL A 92 4.32 5.23 2.76
N SER A 93 5.48 5.51 3.33
CA SER A 93 6.77 5.12 2.77
C SER A 93 7.38 3.95 3.53
N LEU A 94 7.62 2.84 2.83
CA LEU A 94 8.31 1.67 3.38
C LEU A 94 9.82 1.67 3.09
N VAL A 95 10.31 2.73 2.44
CA VAL A 95 11.71 2.84 2.03
C VAL A 95 12.62 3.05 3.25
N GLY A 96 13.91 2.69 3.19
CA GLY A 96 14.86 2.95 4.27
C GLY A 96 14.94 4.43 4.70
N GLU A 97 15.39 4.68 5.94
CA GLU A 97 15.37 6.03 6.55
C GLU A 97 16.12 7.10 5.74
N GLU A 98 17.20 6.73 5.05
CA GLU A 98 18.00 7.68 4.24
C GLU A 98 17.19 8.28 3.07
N GLU A 99 16.16 7.59 2.59
CA GLU A 99 15.36 8.00 1.42
C GLU A 99 14.01 8.63 1.83
N GLY A 100 13.55 8.40 3.07
CA GLY A 100 12.25 8.89 3.56
C GLY A 100 12.13 10.42 3.60
N GLY A 101 13.25 11.13 3.82
CA GLY A 101 13.27 12.60 3.85
C GLY A 101 12.95 13.24 2.50
N HIS A 102 13.41 12.64 1.40
CA HIS A 102 13.16 13.13 0.05
C HIS A 102 11.68 13.05 -0.31
N TYR A 103 11.00 11.99 0.13
CA TYR A 103 9.60 11.77 -0.20
C TYR A 103 8.67 12.81 0.43
N ARG A 104 8.86 13.14 1.71
CA ARG A 104 8.09 14.22 2.36
C ARG A 104 8.22 15.53 1.62
N GLN A 105 9.45 15.86 1.24
CA GLN A 105 9.75 17.10 0.54
C GLN A 105 9.10 17.12 -0.84
N GLU A 106 9.08 15.99 -1.54
CA GLU A 106 8.40 15.85 -2.83
C GLU A 106 6.88 16.01 -2.68
N LEU A 107 6.24 15.34 -1.72
CA LEU A 107 4.81 15.50 -1.45
C LEU A 107 4.42 16.96 -1.20
N SER A 108 5.21 17.68 -0.40
CA SER A 108 4.95 19.09 -0.08
C SER A 108 5.03 20.06 -1.27
N ARG A 109 5.61 19.64 -2.40
CA ARG A 109 5.60 20.44 -3.64
C ARG A 109 4.27 20.39 -4.37
N PHE A 110 3.47 19.35 -4.12
CA PHE A 110 2.21 19.11 -4.84
C PHE A 110 0.98 19.20 -3.93
N LEU A 111 1.15 18.98 -2.63
CA LEU A 111 0.05 18.84 -1.67
C LEU A 111 0.21 19.83 -0.51
N GLU A 112 -0.87 20.52 -0.18
CA GLU A 112 -0.92 21.45 0.96
C GLU A 112 -1.31 20.75 2.27
N ASP A 113 -2.19 19.75 2.20
CA ASP A 113 -2.67 18.97 3.34
C ASP A 113 -2.53 17.48 3.06
N PHE A 114 -1.63 16.82 3.79
CA PHE A 114 -1.41 15.39 3.71
C PHE A 114 -0.86 14.85 5.02
N GLU A 115 -1.22 13.61 5.34
CA GLU A 115 -0.56 12.85 6.40
C GLU A 115 0.50 11.93 5.78
N MET A 116 1.68 11.90 6.39
CA MET A 116 2.75 10.99 5.97
C MET A 116 3.16 10.09 7.12
N LYS A 117 3.15 8.78 6.86
CA LYS A 117 3.75 7.76 7.71
C LYS A 117 5.00 7.19 7.05
N HIS A 118 5.94 6.78 7.88
CA HIS A 118 7.15 6.13 7.44
C HIS A 118 7.45 4.95 8.34
N PHE A 119 7.74 3.81 7.72
CA PHE A 119 8.20 2.61 8.40
C PHE A 119 9.31 2.00 7.56
N GLY A 120 10.56 2.28 7.92
CA GLY A 120 11.69 1.92 7.07
C GLY A 120 11.91 0.41 6.98
N ILE A 121 11.84 -0.14 5.78
CA ILE A 121 12.17 -1.54 5.48
C ILE A 121 13.30 -1.53 4.46
N LYS A 122 14.39 -2.24 4.78
CA LYS A 122 15.49 -2.41 3.82
C LYS A 122 14.99 -3.22 2.63
N ASP A 123 15.36 -2.78 1.43
CA ASP A 123 14.92 -3.45 0.20
C ASP A 123 15.31 -4.93 0.21
N TYR A 124 14.39 -5.78 -0.26
CA TYR A 124 14.46 -7.24 -0.21
C TYR A 124 14.59 -7.88 1.18
N HIS A 125 14.32 -7.13 2.26
CA HIS A 125 14.33 -7.67 3.63
C HIS A 125 12.93 -7.57 4.25
N PRO A 126 12.59 -8.48 5.19
CA PRO A 126 11.44 -8.29 6.05
C PRO A 126 11.69 -7.13 7.03
N PRO A 127 10.63 -6.62 7.69
CA PRO A 127 10.76 -5.75 8.84
C PRO A 127 11.71 -6.37 9.88
N ALA A 128 12.66 -5.58 10.37
CA ALA A 128 13.60 -6.05 11.40
C ALA A 128 12.92 -6.31 12.74
N ASP A 129 11.90 -5.50 13.06
CA ASP A 129 11.08 -5.63 14.26
C ASP A 129 9.62 -5.91 13.88
N LEU A 130 9.20 -7.17 14.07
CA LEU A 130 7.84 -7.62 13.78
C LEU A 130 6.80 -7.03 14.73
N GLN A 131 7.18 -6.66 15.96
CA GLN A 131 6.24 -6.06 16.91
C GLN A 131 5.91 -4.62 16.48
N SER A 132 6.94 -3.82 16.20
CA SER A 132 6.75 -2.47 15.66
C SER A 132 6.01 -2.50 14.32
N PHE A 133 6.30 -3.48 13.47
CA PHE A 133 5.58 -3.67 12.22
C PHE A 133 4.10 -4.01 12.43
N SER A 134 3.77 -4.86 13.40
CA SER A 134 2.37 -5.17 13.73
C SER A 134 1.61 -3.92 14.20
N LEU A 135 2.21 -3.13 15.10
CA LEU A 135 1.61 -1.87 15.57
C LEU A 135 1.41 -0.87 14.43
N PHE A 136 2.35 -0.84 13.49
CA PHE A 136 2.24 -0.03 12.29
C PHE A 136 1.07 -0.47 11.39
N LEU A 137 0.89 -1.77 11.19
CA LEU A 137 -0.27 -2.29 10.45
C LEU A 137 -1.59 -1.96 11.15
N ASP A 138 -1.66 -2.09 12.48
CA ASP A 138 -2.84 -1.74 13.27
C ASP A 138 -3.21 -0.26 13.11
N GLU A 139 -2.20 0.63 13.07
CA GLU A 139 -2.40 2.05 12.80
C GLU A 139 -2.99 2.30 11.41
N LEU A 140 -2.46 1.66 10.36
CA LEU A 140 -2.98 1.81 8.99
C LEU A 140 -4.42 1.32 8.88
N ILE A 141 -4.75 0.21 9.55
CA ILE A 141 -6.11 -0.32 9.61
C ILE A 141 -7.04 0.69 10.28
N ALA A 142 -6.64 1.26 11.43
CA ALA A 142 -7.42 2.27 12.13
C ALA A 142 -7.64 3.54 11.29
N LEU A 143 -6.62 4.00 10.57
CA LEU A 143 -6.73 5.14 9.64
C LEU A 143 -7.75 4.85 8.54
N SER A 144 -7.66 3.68 7.90
CA SER A 144 -8.59 3.25 6.85
C SER A 144 -10.03 3.16 7.38
N GLN A 145 -10.24 2.61 8.58
CA GLN A 145 -11.56 2.53 9.23
C GLN A 145 -12.14 3.92 9.54
N ASN A 146 -11.29 4.90 9.83
CA ASN A 146 -11.68 6.31 10.01
C ASN A 146 -11.86 7.06 8.68
N GLY A 147 -11.96 6.34 7.55
CA GLY A 147 -12.26 6.89 6.24
C GLY A 147 -11.07 7.49 5.51
N LYS A 148 -9.84 7.33 6.01
CA LYS A 148 -8.63 7.72 5.27
C LYS A 148 -8.42 6.82 4.05
N ILE A 149 -7.83 7.38 3.00
CA ILE A 149 -7.41 6.65 1.81
C ILE A 149 -5.89 6.66 1.79
N ILE A 150 -5.33 5.48 1.86
CA ILE A 150 -3.92 5.24 2.14
C ILE A 150 -3.22 4.81 0.86
N TYR A 151 -2.10 5.43 0.57
CA TYR A 151 -1.20 5.00 -0.49
C TYR A 151 0.12 4.52 0.10
N ILE A 152 0.48 3.28 -0.21
CA ILE A 152 1.66 2.60 0.30
C ILE A 152 2.63 2.37 -0.84
N HIS A 153 3.89 2.78 -0.65
CA HIS A 153 4.93 2.53 -1.64
C HIS A 153 6.21 1.96 -1.03
N CYS A 154 6.93 1.23 -1.88
CA CYS A 154 8.33 0.87 -1.70
C CYS A 154 9.15 1.39 -2.90
N VAL A 155 10.44 1.05 -2.96
CA VAL A 155 11.31 1.28 -4.13
C VAL A 155 10.84 0.45 -5.32
#